data_AF-A0A562KEH2-F1
#
_entry.id   AF-A0A562KEH2-F1
#
_cell.length_a   1.000
_cell.length_b   1.000
_cell.length_c   1.000
_cell.angle_alpha   90.00
_cell.angle_beta   90.00
_cell.angle_gamma   90.00
#
_symmetry.space_group_name_H-M   'P 1'
#
loop_
_entity.id
_entity.type
_entity.pdbx_description
1 polymer ?
#
loop_
_entity_poly.entity_id
_entity_poly.type
_entity_poly.pdbx_seq_one_letter_code
_entity_poly.pdbx_strand_id
1 'polypeptide(L)'
;MREAAEAEGAGWPEVSDEQAAGLGVDWNIFPNMVLVFSLDSTLVFRSRPDGKRNDRCIFDMWGLIRCNPENPPAPTSEFFEDWRENIDKIPSLLVQDLRNIEKVQAGMASRSFAGSRISPVQERQIFNLHKNLREYIGK
;
A
#
# COMPACT_ATOMS: atom_id res chain seq x y z
N MET A 1 11.13 -6.22 -18.07
CA MET A 1 10.99 -4.91 -17.39
C MET A 1 12.09 -3.97 -17.84
N ARG A 2 13.37 -4.25 -17.59
CA ARG A 2 14.50 -3.42 -18.05
C ARG A 2 14.46 -3.03 -19.54
N GLU A 3 14.42 -4.01 -20.44
CA GLU A 3 14.41 -3.76 -21.89
C GLU A 3 13.23 -2.87 -22.33
N ALA A 4 12.06 -3.05 -21.72
CA ALA A 4 10.88 -2.23 -22.02
C ALA A 4 11.06 -0.79 -21.52
N ALA A 5 11.54 -0.60 -20.29
CA ALA A 5 11.81 0.74 -19.73
C ALA A 5 12.89 1.50 -20.52
N GLU A 6 13.92 0.80 -21.02
CA GLU A 6 14.95 1.37 -21.89
C GLU A 6 14.37 1.74 -23.27
N ALA A 7 13.54 0.88 -23.87
CA ALA A 7 12.88 1.15 -25.15
C ALA A 7 11.90 2.33 -25.09
N GLU A 8 11.25 2.55 -23.94
CA GLU A 8 10.38 3.72 -23.69
C GLU A 8 11.16 5.00 -23.36
N GLY A 9 12.47 4.92 -23.17
CA GLY A 9 13.31 6.06 -22.77
C GLY A 9 13.15 6.46 -21.29
N ALA A 10 12.50 5.64 -20.48
CA ALA A 10 12.41 5.84 -19.03
C ALA A 10 13.77 5.53 -18.33
N GLY A 11 14.54 4.62 -18.94
CA GLY A 11 15.82 4.14 -18.42
C GLY A 11 15.66 3.18 -17.25
N TRP A 12 16.76 2.53 -16.86
CA TRP A 12 16.78 1.56 -15.77
C TRP A 12 17.79 1.98 -14.70
N PRO A 13 17.47 1.88 -13.39
CA PRO A 13 18.43 2.21 -12.34
C PRO A 13 19.49 1.12 -12.25
N GLU A 14 20.75 1.53 -12.26
CA GLU A 14 21.88 0.67 -11.92
C GLU A 14 22.09 0.75 -10.40
N VAL A 15 21.71 -0.32 -9.70
CA VAL A 15 21.87 -0.46 -8.25
C VAL A 15 22.67 -1.72 -7.94
N SER A 16 23.48 -1.69 -6.89
CA SER A 16 24.16 -2.89 -6.39
C SER A 16 23.15 -3.84 -5.74
N ASP A 17 23.52 -5.12 -5.62
CA ASP A 17 22.71 -6.11 -4.89
C ASP A 17 22.43 -5.69 -3.44
N GLU A 18 23.41 -5.02 -2.81
CA GLU A 18 23.28 -4.49 -1.45
C GLU A 18 22.24 -3.35 -1.39
N GLN A 19 22.24 -2.44 -2.37
CA GLN A 19 21.25 -1.37 -2.46
C GLN A 19 19.84 -1.92 -2.74
N ALA A 20 19.74 -2.89 -3.66
CA ALA A 20 18.48 -3.57 -3.96
C ALA A 20 17.93 -4.32 -2.73
N ALA A 21 18.79 -5.00 -1.97
CA ALA A 21 18.40 -5.63 -0.72
C ALA A 21 17.98 -4.61 0.35
N GLY A 22 18.68 -3.48 0.42
CA GLY A 22 18.40 -2.39 1.37
C GLY A 22 17.09 -1.65 1.12
N LEU A 23 16.57 -1.67 -0.11
CA LEU A 23 15.25 -1.10 -0.46
C LEU A 23 14.13 -1.74 0.37
N GLY A 24 14.26 -3.04 0.66
CA GLY A 24 13.20 -3.83 1.29
C GLY A 24 12.02 -4.04 0.34
N VAL A 25 10.89 -4.50 0.91
CA VAL A 25 9.67 -4.79 0.14
C VAL A 25 8.67 -3.64 0.29
N ASP A 26 8.39 -3.24 1.53
CA ASP A 26 7.40 -2.22 1.83
C ASP A 26 7.80 -1.35 3.04
N TRP A 27 7.39 -0.09 3.03
CA TRP A 27 7.60 0.86 4.12
C TRP A 27 6.25 1.38 4.60
N ASN A 28 6.12 1.51 5.93
CA ASN A 28 4.97 2.12 6.56
C ASN A 28 5.31 3.56 6.96
N ILE A 29 4.63 4.54 6.37
CA ILE A 29 4.70 5.94 6.77
C ILE A 29 3.51 6.22 7.68
N PHE A 30 3.80 6.36 8.97
CA PHE A 30 2.81 6.69 9.98
C PHE A 30 2.13 8.04 9.64
N PRO A 31 0.79 8.16 9.77
CA PRO A 31 -0.11 7.21 10.41
C PRO A 31 -0.78 6.19 9.49
N ASN A 32 -0.80 6.39 8.18
CA ASN A 32 -1.79 5.72 7.33
C ASN A 32 -1.37 5.52 5.87
N MET A 33 -0.06 5.46 5.59
CA MET A 33 0.45 5.27 4.24
C MET A 33 1.43 4.11 4.18
N VAL A 34 1.33 3.31 3.12
CA VAL A 34 2.22 2.17 2.84
C VAL A 34 2.79 2.35 1.45
N LEU A 35 4.10 2.20 1.31
CA LEU A 35 4.81 2.23 0.02
C LEU A 35 5.35 0.84 -0.24
N VAL A 36 5.10 0.29 -1.43
CA VAL A 36 5.65 -0.98 -1.89
C VAL A 36 6.56 -0.70 -3.07
N PHE A 37 7.82 -1.09 -2.97
CA PHE A 37 8.83 -0.67 -3.92
C PHE A 37 9.16 -1.75 -4.96
N SER A 38 9.36 -1.30 -6.17
CA SER A 38 10.14 -1.94 -7.23
C SER A 38 11.34 -1.03 -7.54
N LEU A 39 12.24 -1.48 -8.41
CA LEU A 39 13.38 -0.67 -8.85
C LEU A 39 12.94 0.56 -9.68
N ASP A 40 11.90 0.39 -10.48
CA ASP A 40 11.43 1.38 -11.46
C ASP A 40 10.07 2.00 -11.11
N SER A 41 9.46 1.58 -10.00
CA SER A 41 8.10 1.97 -9.64
C SER A 41 7.83 1.79 -8.15
N THR A 42 6.79 2.45 -7.66
CA THR A 42 6.31 2.32 -6.29
C THR A 42 4.78 2.31 -6.30
N LEU A 43 4.18 1.32 -5.63
CA LEU A 43 2.76 1.38 -5.27
C LEU A 43 2.62 2.11 -3.93
N VAL A 44 1.67 3.04 -3.86
CA VAL A 44 1.36 3.77 -2.63
C VAL A 44 -0.08 3.51 -2.25
N PHE A 45 -0.28 3.03 -1.03
CA PHE A 45 -1.58 2.87 -0.42
C PHE A 45 -1.76 3.91 0.68
N ARG A 46 -2.94 4.55 0.74
CA ARG A 46 -3.28 5.44 1.85
C ARG A 46 -4.71 5.21 2.32
N SER A 47 -4.88 4.92 3.61
CA SER A 47 -6.18 4.73 4.24
C SER A 47 -6.62 5.99 4.99
N ARG A 48 -7.58 6.73 4.44
CA ARG A 48 -8.07 7.98 5.04
C ARG A 48 -9.37 7.72 5.81
N PRO A 49 -9.52 8.23 7.04
CA PRO A 49 -10.78 8.15 7.75
C PRO A 49 -11.94 8.73 6.93
N ASP A 50 -13.07 8.03 6.92
CA ASP A 50 -14.30 8.49 6.27
C ASP A 50 -15.26 9.07 7.33
N GLY A 51 -15.00 10.33 7.68
CA GLY A 51 -15.71 11.03 8.74
C GLY A 51 -15.46 10.41 10.12
N LYS A 52 -16.53 10.07 10.83
CA LYS A 52 -16.48 9.43 12.17
C LYS A 52 -16.75 7.92 12.13
N ARG A 53 -16.91 7.34 10.93
CA ARG A 53 -17.12 5.90 10.77
C ARG A 53 -15.82 5.17 11.11
N ASN A 54 -15.91 4.13 11.93
CA ASN A 54 -14.76 3.33 12.37
C ASN A 54 -14.54 2.05 11.54
N ASP A 55 -15.43 1.80 10.58
CA ASP A 55 -15.50 0.63 9.71
C ASP A 55 -15.40 0.99 8.22
N ARG A 56 -15.16 2.27 7.90
CA ARG A 56 -15.02 2.77 6.52
C ARG A 56 -13.84 3.72 6.39
N CYS A 57 -13.20 3.65 5.23
CA CYS A 57 -12.14 4.58 4.84
C CYS A 57 -12.28 4.96 3.36
N ILE A 58 -11.65 6.06 2.96
CA ILE A 58 -11.30 6.32 1.57
C ILE A 58 -9.92 5.69 1.36
N PHE A 59 -9.81 4.77 0.40
CA PHE A 59 -8.58 4.02 0.15
C PHE A 59 -7.96 4.50 -1.15
N ASP A 60 -6.86 5.25 -1.05
CA ASP A 60 -6.10 5.70 -2.21
C ASP A 60 -5.11 4.61 -2.65
N MET A 61 -5.04 4.34 -3.95
CA MET A 61 -4.06 3.44 -4.57
C MET A 61 -3.36 4.20 -5.71
N TRP A 62 -2.05 4.45 -5.58
CA TRP A 62 -1.28 5.17 -6.59
C TRP A 62 -0.17 4.28 -7.15
N GLY A 63 -0.07 4.23 -8.48
CA GLY A 63 1.10 3.70 -9.16
C GLY A 63 2.02 4.85 -9.56
N LEU A 64 3.20 4.93 -8.95
CA LEU A 64 4.26 5.84 -9.35
C LEU A 64 5.25 5.05 -10.20
N ILE A 65 5.37 5.39 -11.48
CA ILE A 65 6.19 4.64 -12.43
C ILE A 65 7.23 5.59 -13.03
N ARG A 66 8.48 5.13 -13.13
CA ARG A 66 9.52 5.84 -13.84
C ARG A 66 9.13 5.95 -15.31
N CYS A 67 9.11 7.15 -15.83
CA CYS A 67 8.76 7.43 -17.22
C CYS A 67 9.84 8.26 -17.91
N ASN A 68 9.74 8.39 -19.23
CA ASN A 68 10.58 9.28 -20.01
C ASN A 68 10.36 10.74 -19.57
N PRO A 69 11.39 11.46 -19.10
CA PRO A 69 11.24 12.83 -18.61
C PRO A 69 10.89 13.85 -19.70
N GLU A 70 11.23 13.57 -20.97
CA GLU A 70 10.91 14.46 -22.09
C GLU A 70 9.46 14.29 -22.57
N ASN A 71 8.87 13.13 -22.30
CA ASN A 71 7.49 12.81 -22.70
C ASN A 71 6.78 11.98 -21.61
N PRO A 72 6.53 12.56 -20.43
CA PRO A 72 5.83 11.86 -19.37
C PRO A 72 4.36 11.65 -19.75
N PRO A 73 3.76 10.47 -19.48
CA PRO A 73 2.33 10.26 -19.66
C PRO A 73 1.55 11.18 -18.72
N ALA A 74 0.37 11.61 -19.16
CA ALA A 74 -0.55 12.33 -18.28
C ALA A 74 -0.98 11.41 -17.12
N PRO A 75 -1.04 11.91 -15.88
CA PRO A 75 -1.51 11.11 -14.76
C PRO A 75 -2.97 10.72 -14.97
N THR A 76 -3.29 9.44 -14.80
CA THR A 76 -4.66 8.94 -14.82
C THR A 76 -5.16 8.75 -13.39
N SER A 77 -6.40 9.16 -13.12
CA SER A 77 -7.05 8.94 -11.83
C SER A 77 -8.48 8.51 -12.03
N GLU A 78 -8.89 7.45 -11.34
CA GLU A 78 -10.27 7.03 -11.23
C GLU A 78 -10.71 7.12 -9.76
N PHE A 79 -11.99 7.41 -9.56
CA PHE A 79 -12.60 7.42 -8.24
C PHE A 79 -13.86 6.55 -8.27
N PHE A 80 -13.97 5.67 -7.29
CA PHE A 80 -15.10 4.76 -7.12
C PHE A 80 -15.71 4.98 -5.74
N GLU A 81 -17.01 5.27 -5.69
CA GLU A 81 -17.76 5.35 -4.42
C GLU A 81 -17.82 3.98 -3.72
N ASP A 82 -18.04 2.92 -4.49
CA ASP A 82 -17.87 1.52 -4.09
C ASP A 82 -17.01 0.77 -5.10
N TRP A 83 -15.88 0.25 -4.62
CA TRP A 83 -14.94 -0.52 -5.43
C TRP A 83 -15.55 -1.84 -5.93
N ARG A 84 -16.57 -2.38 -5.22
CA ARG A 84 -17.21 -3.66 -5.55
C ARG A 84 -18.01 -3.62 -6.86
N GLU A 85 -18.46 -2.44 -7.26
CA GLU A 85 -19.16 -2.22 -8.52
C GLU A 85 -18.19 -2.10 -9.71
N ASN A 86 -16.89 -2.02 -9.45
CA ASN A 86 -15.83 -1.74 -10.44
C ASN A 86 -14.69 -2.77 -10.35
N ILE A 87 -15.00 -4.00 -9.95
CA ILE A 87 -14.01 -5.07 -9.72
C ILE A 87 -13.18 -5.38 -10.98
N ASP A 88 -13.78 -5.25 -12.15
CA ASP A 88 -13.15 -5.46 -13.46
C ASP A 88 -12.09 -4.41 -13.81
N LYS A 89 -12.15 -3.23 -13.18
CA LYS A 89 -11.19 -2.13 -13.36
C LYS A 89 -10.02 -2.16 -12.39
N ILE A 90 -10.10 -2.99 -11.34
CA ILE A 90 -9.09 -3.06 -10.29
C ILE A 90 -8.27 -4.34 -10.50
N PRO A 91 -6.93 -4.27 -10.44
CA PRO A 91 -6.09 -5.46 -10.53
C PRO A 91 -6.54 -6.56 -9.55
N SER A 92 -6.64 -7.79 -10.03
CA SER A 92 -7.22 -8.91 -9.29
C SER A 92 -6.52 -9.19 -7.96
N LEU A 93 -5.22 -8.90 -7.86
CA LEU A 93 -4.44 -8.97 -6.63
C LEU A 93 -4.97 -7.97 -5.59
N LEU A 94 -5.16 -6.71 -5.98
CA LEU A 94 -5.65 -5.66 -5.07
C LEU A 94 -7.12 -5.92 -4.66
N VAL A 95 -7.92 -6.51 -5.54
CA VAL A 95 -9.26 -6.98 -5.19
C VAL A 95 -9.23 -8.03 -4.06
N GLN A 96 -8.23 -8.91 -4.05
CA GLN A 96 -8.08 -9.88 -2.95
C GLN A 96 -7.74 -9.19 -1.64
N ASP A 97 -6.85 -8.20 -1.67
CA ASP A 97 -6.48 -7.42 -0.49
C ASP A 97 -7.67 -6.63 0.07
N LEU A 98 -8.43 -5.93 -0.78
CA LEU A 98 -9.64 -5.20 -0.37
C LEU A 98 -10.66 -6.12 0.30
N ARG A 99 -10.92 -7.30 -0.29
CA ARG A 99 -11.79 -8.32 0.34
C ARG A 99 -11.25 -8.82 1.67
N ASN A 100 -9.93 -8.96 1.80
CA ASN A 100 -9.31 -9.42 3.02
C ASN A 100 -9.43 -8.36 4.14
N ILE A 101 -9.18 -7.09 3.83
CA ILE A 101 -9.33 -5.97 4.78
C ILE A 101 -10.73 -5.94 5.38
N GLU A 102 -11.77 -6.09 4.54
CA GLU A 102 -13.17 -6.12 4.99
C GLU A 102 -13.46 -7.31 5.91
N LYS A 103 -12.94 -8.49 5.57
CA LYS A 103 -13.10 -9.70 6.41
C LYS A 103 -12.37 -9.57 7.75
N VAL A 104 -11.16 -9.03 7.75
CA VAL A 104 -10.39 -8.75 8.97
C VAL A 104 -11.14 -7.77 9.86
N GLN A 105 -11.64 -6.66 9.30
CA GLN A 105 -12.43 -5.68 10.05
C GLN A 105 -13.70 -6.30 10.66
N ALA A 106 -14.43 -7.12 9.89
CA ALA A 106 -15.61 -7.83 10.39
C ALA A 106 -15.26 -8.79 11.54
N GLY A 107 -14.13 -9.50 11.44
CA GLY A 107 -13.63 -10.36 12.53
C GLY A 107 -13.24 -9.58 13.78
N MET A 108 -12.57 -8.43 13.61
CA MET A 108 -12.16 -7.54 14.70
C MET A 108 -13.35 -6.90 15.42
N ALA A 109 -14.48 -6.71 14.76
CA ALA A 109 -15.72 -6.21 15.35
C ALA A 109 -16.45 -7.24 16.24
N SER A 110 -16.02 -8.51 16.24
CA SER A 110 -16.63 -9.54 17.08
C SER A 110 -16.39 -9.30 18.57
N ARG A 111 -17.43 -9.47 19.39
CA ARG A 111 -17.34 -9.37 20.86
C ARG A 111 -16.33 -10.36 21.48
N SER A 112 -16.07 -11.47 20.81
CA SER A 112 -15.13 -12.50 21.27
C SER A 112 -13.70 -12.24 20.82
N PHE A 113 -13.44 -11.18 20.05
CA PHE A 113 -12.11 -10.84 19.59
C PHE A 113 -11.31 -10.15 20.70
N ALA A 114 -10.34 -10.85 21.26
CA ALA A 114 -9.48 -10.33 22.34
C ALA A 114 -8.31 -9.46 21.82
N GLY A 115 -8.05 -9.46 20.51
CA GLY A 115 -6.91 -8.78 19.88
C GLY A 115 -6.03 -9.72 19.03
N SER A 116 -5.32 -9.14 18.06
CA SER A 116 -4.41 -9.89 17.17
C SER A 116 -3.14 -10.31 17.91
N ARG A 117 -2.64 -11.51 17.60
CA ARG A 117 -1.30 -11.95 18.00
C ARG A 117 -0.36 -11.72 16.82
N ILE A 118 0.69 -10.95 17.06
CA ILE A 118 1.65 -10.55 16.05
C ILE A 118 2.84 -11.50 16.06
N SER A 119 3.25 -11.99 14.89
CA SER A 119 4.46 -12.79 14.68
C SER A 119 5.70 -11.95 14.99
N PRO A 120 6.57 -12.40 15.91
CA PRO A 120 7.78 -11.65 16.29
C PRO A 120 8.86 -11.65 15.19
N VAL A 121 8.67 -12.44 14.14
CA VAL A 121 9.61 -12.58 13.01
C VAL A 121 9.07 -11.85 11.79
N GLN A 122 7.85 -12.17 11.36
CA GLN A 122 7.30 -11.68 10.10
C GLN A 122 6.61 -10.30 10.22
N GLU A 123 6.05 -9.96 11.37
CA GLU A 123 5.15 -8.81 11.50
C GLU A 123 5.75 -7.69 12.36
N ARG A 124 7.10 -7.55 12.35
CA ARG A 124 7.82 -6.53 13.12
C ARG A 124 7.42 -5.10 12.74
N GLN A 125 7.12 -4.85 11.46
CA GLN A 125 6.63 -3.55 10.99
C GLN A 125 5.26 -3.21 11.60
N ILE A 126 4.34 -4.18 11.66
CA ILE A 126 3.01 -4.04 12.28
C ILE A 126 3.14 -3.74 13.77
N PHE A 127 4.01 -4.46 14.47
CA PHE A 127 4.32 -4.18 15.88
C PHE A 127 4.80 -2.74 16.08
N ASN A 128 5.77 -2.29 15.27
CA ASN A 128 6.31 -0.94 15.36
C ASN A 128 5.23 0.13 15.07
N LEU A 129 4.37 -0.09 14.08
CA LEU A 129 3.25 0.81 13.80
C LEU A 129 2.31 0.95 15.00
N HIS A 130 1.92 -0.17 15.63
CA HIS A 130 1.08 -0.13 16.83
C HIS A 130 1.76 0.51 18.04
N LYS A 131 3.07 0.31 18.20
CA LYS A 131 3.86 0.99 19.24
C LYS A 131 3.80 2.52 19.06
N ASN A 132 4.12 3.01 17.86
CA ASN A 132 4.06 4.44 17.55
C ASN A 132 2.65 5.02 17.70
N LEU A 133 1.62 4.26 17.30
CA LEU A 133 0.23 4.68 17.50
C LEU A 133 -0.11 4.88 18.99
N ARG A 134 0.30 3.95 19.86
CA ARG A 134 0.06 4.05 21.31
C ARG A 134 0.75 5.27 21.91
N GLU A 135 2.02 5.48 21.56
CA GLU A 135 2.79 6.66 21.99
C GLU A 135 2.12 7.96 21.52
N TYR A 136 1.68 8.02 20.25
CA TYR A 136 1.00 9.19 19.69
C TYR A 136 -0.32 9.53 20.40
N ILE A 137 -1.11 8.53 20.81
CA ILE A 137 -2.39 8.73 21.51
C ILE A 137 -2.25 8.77 23.04
N GLY A 138 -1.02 8.73 23.57
CA GLY A 138 -0.74 8.78 25.01
C GLY A 138 -1.22 7.56 25.81
N LYS A 139 -1.16 6.36 25.20
CA LYS A 139 -1.52 5.09 25.83
C LYS A 139 -0.34 4.14 25.99
#